data_AF-A0AAV5YU52-F1
#
_entry.id   AF-A0AAV5YU52-F1
#
_cell.length_a   1.000
_cell.length_b   1.000
_cell.length_c   1.000
_cell.angle_alpha   90.00
_cell.angle_beta   90.00
_cell.angle_gamma   90.00
#
_symmetry.space_group_name_H-M   'P 1'
#
loop_
_entity.id
_entity.type
_entity.pdbx_description
1 polymer ?
#
loop_
_entity_poly.entity_id
_entity_poly.type
_entity_poly.pdbx_seq_one_letter_code
_entity_poly.pdbx_strand_id
1 'polypeptide(L)'
;VGGMMRRPVPALAEERPDAAGLVEWYDVIGIDSPHDYDPVWRTCRELRLAPSFHNGARSILLRNSPSNFCYNHIGHFASAGHAVAKALFFGGVTRRFPDLNFAFLEGGVGWACMLYADLIGHWEKRNGQAIQSTHPSRLDRGRLLELARQYAPPEVVEAVRRGEGLEGDSNSTLTGGVEDVDDYFRCRIEKKQDIRDLFVPRFYFGCEADDPTNAWAFNTAANPMRARLNAIFSSDIGHFDVPDMTAVVPEAYELVEHGLLGDDDFRDFMFGNAVRFWGEVNPDFFKGTTVEKAAAEVLAQPAVRR
;
A
#
# COMPACT_ATOMS: atom_id res chain seq x y z
N VAL A 1 13.19 2.68 -7.82
CA VAL A 1 12.77 1.41 -8.47
C VAL A 1 11.35 1.60 -9.01
N GLY A 2 11.04 1.11 -10.20
CA GLY A 2 9.65 1.08 -10.68
C GLY A 2 8.92 -0.13 -10.10
N GLY A 3 7.71 0.04 -9.55
CA GLY A 3 6.90 -1.07 -9.02
C GLY A 3 5.63 -1.38 -9.81
N MET A 4 5.58 -1.02 -11.08
CA MET A 4 4.44 -1.33 -11.96
C MET A 4 4.98 -1.75 -13.32
N MET A 5 5.72 -2.86 -13.35
CA MET A 5 6.35 -3.32 -14.60
C MET A 5 5.27 -3.78 -15.56
N ARG A 6 5.25 -3.21 -16.77
CA ARG A 6 4.30 -3.62 -17.82
C ARG A 6 4.68 -5.01 -18.30
N ARG A 7 3.75 -5.96 -18.24
CA ARG A 7 3.93 -7.35 -18.64
C ARG A 7 2.92 -7.71 -19.72
N PRO A 8 3.33 -8.39 -20.80
CA PRO A 8 2.38 -8.91 -21.78
C PRO A 8 1.52 -9.99 -21.14
N VAL A 9 0.30 -10.16 -21.65
CA VAL A 9 -0.53 -11.33 -21.34
C VAL A 9 -0.03 -12.50 -22.18
N PRO A 10 0.52 -13.59 -21.59
CA PRO A 10 1.18 -14.65 -22.34
C PRO A 10 0.31 -15.27 -23.43
N ALA A 11 -0.95 -15.61 -23.11
CA ALA A 11 -1.89 -16.19 -24.07
C ALA A 11 -2.13 -15.27 -25.28
N LEU A 12 -2.22 -13.95 -25.06
CA LEU A 12 -2.41 -13.00 -26.16
C LEU A 12 -1.12 -12.82 -26.97
N ALA A 13 0.04 -12.84 -26.32
CA ALA A 13 1.32 -12.75 -27.02
C ALA A 13 1.54 -13.93 -27.97
N GLU A 14 1.02 -15.11 -27.62
CA GLU A 14 1.06 -16.31 -28.47
C GLU A 14 0.02 -16.25 -29.60
N GLU A 15 -1.24 -15.93 -29.28
CA GLU A 15 -2.33 -15.94 -30.27
C GLU A 15 -2.29 -14.75 -31.23
N ARG A 16 -1.90 -13.57 -30.73
CA ARG A 16 -2.00 -12.27 -31.41
C ARG A 16 -0.79 -11.38 -31.09
N PRO A 17 0.41 -11.74 -31.60
CA PRO A 17 1.64 -10.98 -31.35
C PRO A 17 1.55 -9.52 -31.85
N ASP A 18 0.74 -9.26 -32.87
CA ASP A 18 0.46 -7.92 -33.42
C ASP A 18 -0.32 -7.01 -32.45
N ALA A 19 -1.12 -7.61 -31.55
CA ALA A 19 -1.95 -6.90 -30.58
C ALA A 19 -1.44 -7.01 -29.14
N ALA A 20 -0.36 -7.76 -28.90
CA ALA A 20 0.13 -8.07 -27.55
C ALA A 20 0.50 -6.82 -26.71
N GLY A 21 0.92 -5.73 -27.36
CA GLY A 21 1.20 -4.46 -26.68
C GLY A 21 -0.03 -3.63 -26.30
N LEU A 22 -1.23 -4.03 -26.71
CA LEU A 22 -2.48 -3.33 -26.39
C LEU A 22 -3.10 -3.82 -25.07
N VAL A 23 -2.72 -5.01 -24.61
CA VAL A 23 -3.22 -5.60 -23.38
C VAL A 23 -2.05 -6.08 -22.54
N GLU A 24 -1.85 -5.40 -21.43
CA GLU A 24 -0.79 -5.67 -20.49
C GLU A 24 -1.38 -5.75 -19.09
N TRP A 25 -0.69 -6.48 -18.23
CA TRP A 25 -0.92 -6.42 -16.79
C TRP A 25 0.30 -5.79 -16.12
N TYR A 26 0.13 -5.29 -14.90
CA TYR A 26 1.16 -4.55 -14.19
C TYR A 26 1.68 -5.38 -13.02
N ASP A 27 2.95 -5.76 -13.09
CA ASP A 27 3.64 -6.50 -12.04
C ASP A 27 4.09 -5.55 -10.93
N VAL A 28 3.49 -5.78 -9.76
CA VAL A 28 3.64 -4.98 -8.55
C VAL A 28 4.69 -5.52 -7.58
N ILE A 29 5.53 -6.46 -8.04
CA ILE A 29 6.79 -6.86 -7.39
C ILE A 29 6.63 -7.25 -5.91
N GLY A 30 5.72 -8.19 -5.62
CA GLY A 30 5.53 -8.68 -4.26
C GLY A 30 4.43 -9.72 -4.10
N ILE A 31 3.46 -9.73 -5.02
CA ILE A 31 2.38 -10.71 -5.07
C ILE A 31 2.09 -11.06 -6.53
N ASP A 32 1.77 -12.34 -6.79
CA ASP A 32 1.33 -12.89 -8.08
C ASP A 32 2.24 -12.60 -9.29
N SER A 33 3.52 -12.32 -9.04
CA SER A 33 4.52 -12.14 -10.09
C SER A 33 5.03 -13.50 -10.61
N PRO A 34 5.34 -13.64 -11.92
CA PRO A 34 6.04 -14.81 -12.44
C PRO A 34 7.49 -14.91 -11.95
N HIS A 35 8.01 -13.89 -11.27
CA HIS A 35 9.36 -13.84 -10.73
C HIS A 35 9.35 -13.85 -9.21
N ASP A 36 10.31 -14.56 -8.63
CA ASP A 36 10.64 -14.42 -7.21
C ASP A 36 11.50 -13.16 -7.01
N TYR A 37 10.97 -12.19 -6.25
CA TYR A 37 11.67 -10.95 -5.90
C TYR A 37 12.42 -11.03 -4.57
N ASP A 38 12.31 -12.12 -3.80
CA ASP A 38 13.08 -12.29 -2.57
C ASP A 38 14.61 -12.19 -2.77
N PRO A 39 15.21 -12.65 -3.89
CA PRO A 39 16.62 -12.38 -4.18
C PRO A 39 16.96 -10.89 -4.30
N VAL A 40 16.04 -10.06 -4.81
CA VAL A 40 16.22 -8.61 -4.90
C VAL A 40 16.24 -8.00 -3.49
N TRP A 41 15.26 -8.36 -2.66
CA TRP A 41 15.17 -7.89 -1.27
C TRP A 41 16.37 -8.34 -0.45
N ARG A 42 16.80 -9.60 -0.60
CA ARG A 42 18.01 -10.11 0.03
C ARG A 42 19.24 -9.30 -0.36
N THR A 43 19.40 -8.98 -1.64
CA THR A 43 20.50 -8.17 -2.15
C THR A 43 20.45 -6.75 -1.57
N CYS A 44 19.26 -6.12 -1.53
CA CYS A 44 19.08 -4.82 -0.88
C CYS A 44 19.52 -4.84 0.59
N ARG A 45 19.15 -5.89 1.34
CA ARG A 45 19.57 -6.07 2.73
C ARG A 45 21.10 -6.25 2.86
N GLU A 46 21.69 -7.10 2.03
CA GLU A 46 23.14 -7.35 2.03
C GLU A 46 23.94 -6.08 1.72
N LEU A 47 23.46 -5.28 0.78
CA LEU A 47 24.05 -3.99 0.41
C LEU A 47 23.63 -2.84 1.31
N ARG A 48 22.77 -3.10 2.31
CA ARG A 48 22.20 -2.10 3.22
C ARG A 48 21.55 -0.92 2.48
N LEU A 49 20.79 -1.23 1.44
CA LEU A 49 20.07 -0.27 0.62
C LEU A 49 18.57 -0.35 0.92
N ALA A 50 17.99 0.77 1.34
CA ALA A 50 16.54 0.92 1.53
C ALA A 50 15.88 1.23 0.17
N PRO A 51 15.01 0.34 -0.37
CA PRO A 51 14.41 0.58 -1.68
C PRO A 51 13.40 1.73 -1.66
N SER A 52 13.46 2.60 -2.66
CA SER A 52 12.44 3.62 -2.91
C SER A 52 11.74 3.36 -4.25
N PHE A 53 10.43 3.59 -4.28
CA PHE A 53 9.57 3.41 -5.43
C PHE A 53 9.09 4.75 -5.97
N HIS A 54 9.34 4.94 -7.26
CA HIS A 54 8.88 6.10 -8.01
C HIS A 54 8.36 5.59 -9.35
N ASN A 55 7.05 5.62 -9.51
CA ASN A 55 6.39 5.29 -10.76
C ASN A 55 4.99 5.89 -10.79
N GLY A 56 4.53 6.30 -11.97
CA GLY A 56 3.23 6.93 -12.14
C GLY A 56 2.19 6.02 -12.78
N ALA A 57 0.92 6.16 -12.40
CA ALA A 57 -0.20 5.46 -13.05
C ALA A 57 -0.92 6.29 -14.13
N ARG A 58 -0.24 7.28 -14.75
CA ARG A 58 -0.81 8.01 -15.90
C ARG A 58 -1.00 7.04 -17.05
N SER A 59 -2.09 7.21 -17.81
CA SER A 59 -2.47 6.32 -18.91
C SER A 59 -2.83 4.88 -18.49
N ILE A 60 -3.14 4.67 -17.20
CA ILE A 60 -3.58 3.39 -16.66
C ILE A 60 -5.03 3.49 -16.18
N LEU A 61 -5.86 2.49 -16.53
CA LEU A 61 -7.26 2.35 -16.09
C LEU A 61 -8.10 3.62 -16.27
N LEU A 62 -8.51 4.27 -15.18
CA LEU A 62 -9.40 5.42 -15.19
C LEU A 62 -8.69 6.73 -15.54
N ARG A 63 -7.35 6.72 -15.77
CA ARG A 63 -6.51 7.91 -16.00
C ARG A 63 -6.14 8.10 -17.48
N ASN A 64 -7.17 8.12 -18.32
CA ASN A 64 -7.06 8.10 -19.79
C ASN A 64 -7.81 9.26 -20.48
N SER A 65 -7.94 10.41 -19.81
CA SER A 65 -8.52 11.59 -20.48
C SER A 65 -7.59 12.07 -21.60
N PRO A 66 -8.06 12.15 -22.86
CA PRO A 66 -7.20 12.60 -23.97
C PRO A 66 -6.95 14.12 -23.94
N SER A 67 -7.71 14.87 -23.12
CA SER A 67 -7.73 16.33 -23.16
C SER A 67 -7.46 17.01 -21.82
N ASN A 68 -7.32 16.26 -20.72
CA ASN A 68 -7.16 16.84 -19.39
C ASN A 68 -5.98 16.22 -18.63
N PHE A 69 -4.89 16.99 -18.51
CA PHE A 69 -3.70 16.60 -17.77
C PHE A 69 -3.99 16.34 -16.29
N CYS A 70 -4.68 17.27 -15.60
CA CYS A 70 -4.93 17.17 -14.16
C CYS A 70 -5.75 15.92 -13.81
N TYR A 71 -6.73 15.58 -14.62
CA TYR A 71 -7.50 14.33 -14.47
C TYR A 71 -6.59 13.10 -14.50
N ASN A 72 -5.60 13.08 -15.38
CA ASN A 72 -4.64 11.97 -15.46
C ASN A 72 -3.58 12.04 -14.36
N HIS A 73 -3.16 13.24 -13.96
CA HIS A 73 -2.06 13.49 -13.03
C HIS A 73 -2.45 13.32 -11.56
N ILE A 74 -3.52 13.97 -11.09
CA ILE A 74 -3.84 14.04 -9.65
C ILE A 74 -3.99 12.62 -9.05
N GLY A 75 -3.12 12.27 -8.10
CA GLY A 75 -3.11 10.98 -7.40
C GLY A 75 -2.55 9.80 -8.21
N HIS A 76 -1.87 10.03 -9.33
CA HIS A 76 -1.33 8.94 -10.14
C HIS A 76 -0.13 8.23 -9.49
N PHE A 77 0.72 8.96 -8.75
CA PHE A 77 1.80 8.39 -7.95
C PHE A 77 1.25 7.65 -6.74
N ALA A 78 0.29 8.25 -6.01
CA ALA A 78 -0.44 7.59 -4.92
C ALA A 78 -1.04 6.25 -5.36
N SER A 79 -1.66 6.19 -6.54
CA SER A 79 -2.22 4.95 -7.10
C SER A 79 -1.17 3.86 -7.33
N ALA A 80 0.01 4.22 -7.85
CA ALA A 80 1.09 3.26 -8.09
C ALA A 80 1.75 2.82 -6.77
N GLY A 81 2.05 3.76 -5.88
CA GLY A 81 2.59 3.48 -4.55
C GLY A 81 1.67 2.58 -3.73
N HIS A 82 0.36 2.85 -3.77
CA HIS A 82 -0.66 2.04 -3.11
C HIS A 82 -0.70 0.59 -3.64
N ALA A 83 -0.52 0.39 -4.95
CA ALA A 83 -0.47 -0.95 -5.54
C ALA A 83 0.76 -1.73 -5.04
N VAL A 84 1.94 -1.11 -5.06
CA VAL A 84 3.20 -1.72 -4.62
C VAL A 84 3.20 -1.98 -3.10
N ALA A 85 2.75 -1.02 -2.30
CA ALA A 85 2.69 -1.18 -0.83
C ALA A 85 1.82 -2.37 -0.43
N LYS A 86 0.66 -2.54 -1.09
CA LYS A 86 -0.18 -3.72 -0.91
C LYS A 86 0.53 -5.00 -1.33
N ALA A 87 1.19 -5.00 -2.49
CA ALA A 87 1.91 -6.17 -2.98
C ALA A 87 3.02 -6.61 -2.02
N LEU A 88 3.80 -5.66 -1.48
CA LEU A 88 4.82 -5.96 -0.48
C LEU A 88 4.21 -6.46 0.83
N PHE A 89 3.11 -5.86 1.28
CA PHE A 89 2.43 -6.26 2.50
C PHE A 89 1.79 -7.66 2.36
N PHE A 90 0.80 -7.83 1.48
CA PHE A 90 0.10 -9.10 1.26
C PHE A 90 1.00 -10.20 0.68
N GLY A 91 2.07 -9.81 -0.02
CA GLY A 91 3.14 -10.71 -0.42
C GLY A 91 3.95 -11.27 0.75
N GLY A 92 3.80 -10.73 1.97
CA GLY A 92 4.55 -11.11 3.17
C GLY A 92 6.00 -10.61 3.18
N VAL A 93 6.35 -9.62 2.35
CA VAL A 93 7.74 -9.14 2.20
C VAL A 93 8.23 -8.52 3.50
N THR A 94 7.43 -7.65 4.14
CA THR A 94 7.81 -7.04 5.43
C THR A 94 7.90 -8.04 6.57
N ARG A 95 7.25 -9.21 6.45
CA ARG A 95 7.40 -10.33 7.39
C ARG A 95 8.70 -11.09 7.17
N ARG A 96 9.11 -11.32 5.91
CA ARG A 96 10.35 -12.04 5.55
C ARG A 96 11.61 -11.18 5.68
N PHE A 97 11.48 -9.88 5.44
CA PHE A 97 12.56 -8.88 5.53
C PHE A 97 12.17 -7.78 6.51
N PRO A 98 12.03 -8.10 7.82
CA PRO A 98 11.57 -7.17 8.85
C PRO A 98 12.61 -6.11 9.23
N ASP A 99 13.75 -6.09 8.55
CA ASP A 99 14.89 -5.17 8.72
C ASP A 99 15.11 -4.29 7.48
N LEU A 100 14.25 -4.40 6.45
CA LEU A 100 14.24 -3.51 5.30
C LEU A 100 13.14 -2.46 5.40
N ASN A 101 13.49 -1.23 5.02
CA ASN A 101 12.56 -0.14 4.88
C ASN A 101 12.29 0.14 3.40
N PHE A 102 11.06 0.53 3.08
CA PHE A 102 10.59 0.82 1.74
C PHE A 102 9.94 2.21 1.69
N ALA A 103 10.28 3.01 0.67
CA ALA A 103 9.70 4.33 0.46
C ALA A 103 8.84 4.39 -0.81
N PHE A 104 7.76 5.16 -0.78
CA PHE A 104 6.88 5.43 -1.92
C PHE A 104 6.83 6.95 -2.15
N LEU A 105 7.34 7.41 -3.29
CA LEU A 105 7.63 8.84 -3.52
C LEU A 105 6.52 9.54 -4.31
N GLU A 106 6.38 10.86 -4.09
CA GLU A 106 5.47 11.80 -4.80
C GLU A 106 3.97 11.44 -4.73
N GLY A 107 3.59 10.60 -3.76
CA GLY A 107 2.20 10.21 -3.54
C GLY A 107 1.51 10.95 -2.40
N GLY A 108 2.28 11.67 -1.57
CA GLY A 108 1.82 12.13 -0.25
C GLY A 108 1.57 10.95 0.69
N VAL A 109 1.14 11.25 1.92
CA VAL A 109 0.87 10.24 2.97
C VAL A 109 -0.62 9.95 3.19
N GLY A 110 -1.52 10.78 2.63
CA GLY A 110 -2.97 10.62 2.82
C GLY A 110 -3.50 9.24 2.41
N TRP A 111 -3.09 8.73 1.25
CA TRP A 111 -3.48 7.39 0.78
C TRP A 111 -2.93 6.27 1.67
N ALA A 112 -1.78 6.48 2.31
CA ALA A 112 -1.16 5.51 3.20
C ALA A 112 -1.91 5.40 4.53
N CYS A 113 -2.43 6.52 5.04
CA CYS A 113 -3.30 6.54 6.23
C CYS A 113 -4.57 5.73 5.97
N MET A 114 -5.20 5.93 4.80
CA MET A 114 -6.36 5.16 4.37
C MET A 114 -6.02 3.67 4.22
N LEU A 115 -4.94 3.34 3.49
CA LEU A 115 -4.51 1.96 3.31
C LEU A 115 -4.27 1.25 4.64
N TYR A 116 -3.58 1.90 5.58
CA TYR A 116 -3.32 1.33 6.90
C TYR A 116 -4.61 1.02 7.67
N ALA A 117 -5.59 1.93 7.63
CA ALA A 117 -6.90 1.69 8.23
C ALA A 117 -7.67 0.57 7.52
N ASP A 118 -7.61 0.54 6.19
CA ASP A 118 -8.25 -0.49 5.37
C ASP A 118 -7.65 -1.87 5.65
N LEU A 119 -6.32 -1.99 5.77
CA LEU A 119 -5.67 -3.27 6.09
C LEU A 119 -6.20 -3.86 7.40
N ILE A 120 -6.44 -3.02 8.41
CA ILE A 120 -6.98 -3.47 9.70
C ILE A 120 -8.46 -3.82 9.59
N GLY A 121 -9.26 -2.96 8.98
CA GLY A 121 -10.71 -3.17 8.84
C GLY A 121 -11.05 -4.37 7.94
N HIS A 122 -10.22 -4.66 6.94
CA HIS A 122 -10.38 -5.83 6.08
C HIS A 122 -9.92 -7.11 6.76
N TRP A 123 -8.86 -7.08 7.58
CA TRP A 123 -8.42 -8.25 8.33
C TRP A 123 -9.52 -8.79 9.24
N GLU A 124 -10.36 -7.94 9.84
CA GLU A 124 -11.52 -8.36 10.65
C GLU A 124 -12.56 -9.18 9.86
N LYS A 125 -12.54 -9.12 8.53
CA LYS A 125 -13.50 -9.76 7.62
C LYS A 125 -12.89 -10.88 6.79
N ARG A 126 -11.59 -10.77 6.51
CA ARG A 126 -10.88 -11.58 5.51
C ARG A 126 -9.75 -12.45 6.10
N ASN A 127 -9.54 -12.41 7.42
CA ASN A 127 -8.66 -13.40 8.07
C ASN A 127 -9.26 -14.80 8.03
N GLY A 128 -8.43 -15.83 8.26
CA GLY A 128 -8.81 -17.24 8.11
C GLY A 128 -10.01 -17.69 8.95
N GLN A 129 -10.29 -17.05 10.08
CA GLN A 129 -11.48 -17.32 10.90
C GLN A 129 -12.69 -16.50 10.41
N ALA A 130 -12.51 -15.21 10.17
CA ALA A 130 -13.59 -14.29 9.81
C ALA A 130 -14.20 -14.63 8.45
N ILE A 131 -13.36 -15.00 7.48
CA ILE A 131 -13.78 -15.38 6.13
C ILE A 131 -14.73 -16.58 6.13
N GLN A 132 -14.65 -17.42 7.17
CA GLN A 132 -15.53 -18.59 7.30
C GLN A 132 -17.00 -18.19 7.40
N SER A 133 -17.32 -16.99 7.91
CA SER A 133 -18.70 -16.50 7.98
C SER A 133 -19.36 -16.38 6.61
N THR A 134 -18.57 -16.08 5.58
CA THR A 134 -18.99 -15.98 4.17
C THR A 134 -18.57 -17.20 3.35
N HIS A 135 -18.03 -18.24 3.98
CA HIS A 135 -17.62 -19.44 3.25
C HIS A 135 -18.84 -20.08 2.59
N PRO A 136 -18.82 -20.37 1.28
CA PRO A 136 -20.05 -20.78 0.59
C PRO A 136 -20.68 -22.08 1.11
N SER A 137 -19.89 -22.96 1.76
CA SER A 137 -20.42 -24.16 2.43
C SER A 137 -21.32 -23.86 3.65
N ARG A 138 -21.31 -22.63 4.17
CA ARG A 138 -22.18 -22.21 5.28
C ARG A 138 -23.56 -21.73 4.85
N LEU A 139 -23.82 -21.63 3.54
CA LEU A 139 -25.13 -21.23 3.05
C LEU A 139 -26.16 -22.34 3.29
N ASP A 140 -27.11 -22.09 4.19
CA ASP A 140 -28.28 -22.95 4.36
C ASP A 140 -29.29 -22.71 3.22
N ARG A 141 -29.16 -23.51 2.17
CA ARG A 141 -30.04 -23.46 0.99
C ARG A 141 -31.50 -23.77 1.34
N GLY A 142 -31.73 -24.63 2.33
CA GLY A 142 -33.08 -24.99 2.77
C GLY A 142 -33.79 -23.78 3.38
N ARG A 143 -33.11 -23.11 4.32
CA ARG A 143 -33.61 -21.89 4.94
C ARG A 143 -33.76 -20.74 3.94
N LEU A 144 -32.83 -20.59 3.00
CA LEU A 144 -32.95 -19.61 1.92
C LEU A 144 -34.21 -19.85 1.07
N LEU A 145 -34.50 -21.11 0.72
CA LEU A 145 -35.70 -21.48 -0.03
C LEU A 145 -36.99 -21.23 0.75
N GLU A 146 -37.00 -21.50 2.07
CA GLU A 146 -38.14 -21.16 2.95
C GLU A 146 -38.42 -19.65 2.94
N LEU A 147 -37.37 -18.84 3.11
CA LEU A 147 -37.49 -17.37 3.09
C LEU A 147 -37.94 -16.87 1.72
N ALA A 148 -37.39 -17.42 0.63
CA ALA A 148 -37.82 -17.07 -0.72
C ALA A 148 -39.31 -17.37 -0.93
N ARG A 149 -39.80 -18.54 -0.50
CA ARG A 149 -41.24 -18.88 -0.58
C ARG A 149 -42.14 -17.92 0.19
N GLN A 150 -41.64 -17.36 1.29
CA GLN A 150 -42.40 -16.46 2.15
C GLN A 150 -42.42 -15.02 1.63
N TYR A 151 -41.33 -14.55 1.03
CA TYR A 151 -41.12 -13.11 0.80
C TYR A 151 -40.81 -12.73 -0.65
N ALA A 152 -40.46 -13.68 -1.53
CA ALA A 152 -40.00 -13.39 -2.87
C ALA A 152 -41.04 -13.73 -3.95
N PRO A 153 -41.00 -13.06 -5.11
CA PRO A 153 -41.81 -13.43 -6.28
C PRO A 153 -41.53 -14.87 -6.77
N PRO A 154 -42.48 -15.53 -7.46
CA PRO A 154 -42.34 -16.91 -7.93
C PRO A 154 -41.06 -17.17 -8.74
N GLU A 155 -40.62 -16.22 -9.56
CA GLU A 155 -39.40 -16.31 -10.35
C GLU A 155 -38.14 -16.47 -9.49
N VAL A 156 -38.07 -15.77 -8.35
CA VAL A 156 -36.95 -15.87 -7.41
C VAL A 156 -37.01 -17.19 -6.64
N VAL A 157 -38.21 -17.66 -6.28
CA VAL A 157 -38.38 -18.98 -5.63
C VAL A 157 -37.88 -20.09 -6.54
N GLU A 158 -38.23 -20.04 -7.83
CA GLU A 158 -37.78 -21.02 -8.81
C GLU A 158 -36.27 -20.95 -9.03
N ALA A 159 -35.67 -19.75 -9.12
CA ALA A 159 -34.23 -19.58 -9.24
C ALA A 159 -33.47 -20.20 -8.05
N VAL A 160 -33.92 -19.91 -6.82
CA VAL A 160 -33.33 -20.49 -5.59
C VAL A 160 -33.51 -22.01 -5.56
N ARG A 161 -34.67 -22.53 -5.97
CA ARG A 161 -34.92 -23.98 -6.05
C ARG A 161 -33.97 -24.67 -7.02
N ARG A 162 -33.65 -24.01 -8.15
CA ARG A 162 -32.69 -24.50 -9.15
C ARG A 162 -31.23 -24.29 -8.76
N GLY A 163 -30.95 -23.61 -7.65
CA GLY A 163 -29.58 -23.31 -7.22
C GLY A 163 -28.88 -22.24 -8.06
N GLU A 164 -29.63 -21.45 -8.85
CA GLU A 164 -29.06 -20.43 -9.72
C GLU A 164 -28.33 -19.35 -8.90
N GLY A 165 -27.03 -19.18 -9.17
CA GLY A 165 -26.18 -18.25 -8.42
C GLY A 165 -25.81 -18.72 -7.01
N LEU A 166 -26.18 -19.95 -6.61
CA LEU A 166 -25.86 -20.55 -5.30
C LEU A 166 -24.77 -21.63 -5.39
N GLU A 167 -24.37 -21.98 -6.60
CA GLU A 167 -23.27 -22.89 -6.91
C GLU A 167 -22.13 -22.06 -7.52
N GLY A 168 -20.89 -22.32 -7.09
CA GLY A 168 -19.76 -22.05 -7.96
C GLY A 168 -19.98 -22.90 -9.21
N ASP A 169 -19.66 -22.37 -10.39
CA ASP A 169 -19.81 -23.17 -11.61
C ASP A 169 -19.09 -24.52 -11.48
N SER A 170 -19.48 -25.52 -12.28
CA SER A 170 -18.93 -26.88 -12.20
C SER A 170 -17.41 -26.98 -12.40
N ASN A 171 -16.74 -25.87 -12.74
CA ASN A 171 -15.30 -25.75 -12.90
C ASN A 171 -14.61 -24.90 -11.81
N SER A 172 -15.38 -24.32 -10.88
CA SER A 172 -14.91 -23.43 -9.83
C SER A 172 -15.09 -24.11 -8.48
N THR A 173 -13.99 -24.36 -7.77
CA THR A 173 -14.11 -24.54 -6.32
C THR A 173 -14.78 -23.29 -5.76
N LEU A 174 -15.65 -23.40 -4.77
CA LEU A 174 -16.41 -22.26 -4.24
C LEU A 174 -15.53 -21.09 -3.75
N THR A 175 -14.23 -21.33 -3.57
CA THR A 175 -13.20 -20.36 -3.17
C THR A 175 -12.33 -19.88 -4.34
N GLY A 176 -12.56 -20.34 -5.58
CA GLY A 176 -11.79 -19.96 -6.77
C GLY A 176 -10.41 -20.60 -6.87
N GLY A 177 -10.12 -21.63 -6.08
CA GLY A 177 -8.86 -22.37 -6.13
C GLY A 177 -7.67 -21.64 -5.48
N VAL A 178 -7.96 -20.65 -4.64
CA VAL A 178 -6.95 -19.88 -3.91
C VAL A 178 -6.09 -20.78 -3.02
N GLU A 179 -4.82 -20.41 -2.87
CA GLU A 179 -3.85 -21.12 -2.02
C GLU A 179 -4.31 -21.18 -0.56
N ASP A 180 -4.84 -20.06 -0.06
CA ASP A 180 -5.44 -19.93 1.26
C ASP A 180 -6.63 -18.96 1.17
N VAL A 181 -7.67 -19.20 1.97
CA VAL A 181 -8.84 -18.32 2.07
C VAL A 181 -8.60 -17.14 3.01
N ASP A 182 -7.57 -17.21 3.86
CA ASP A 182 -7.06 -16.07 4.59
C ASP A 182 -6.22 -15.19 3.65
N ASP A 183 -6.75 -14.03 3.26
CA ASP A 183 -6.02 -13.10 2.36
C ASP A 183 -4.67 -12.63 2.95
N TYR A 184 -4.46 -12.76 4.27
CA TYR A 184 -3.29 -12.29 5.00
C TYR A 184 -2.33 -13.43 5.37
N PHE A 185 -2.55 -14.67 4.91
CA PHE A 185 -1.80 -15.84 5.38
C PHE A 185 -0.27 -15.69 5.24
N ARG A 186 0.21 -15.03 4.18
CA ARG A 186 1.66 -14.77 3.96
C ARG A 186 2.24 -13.80 4.99
N CYS A 187 1.43 -12.90 5.53
CA CYS A 187 1.81 -11.99 6.61
C CYS A 187 1.85 -12.68 7.97
N ARG A 188 1.13 -13.80 8.14
CA ARG A 188 0.99 -14.54 9.41
C ARG A 188 0.53 -13.59 10.53
N ILE A 189 -0.61 -12.95 10.36
CA ILE A 189 -1.20 -12.03 11.33
C ILE A 189 -2.00 -12.84 12.36
N GLU A 190 -1.64 -12.73 13.64
CA GLU A 190 -2.36 -13.36 14.74
C GLU A 190 -3.26 -12.36 15.48
N LYS A 191 -2.85 -11.09 15.49
CA LYS A 191 -3.57 -9.97 16.11
C LYS A 191 -3.40 -8.70 15.29
N LYS A 192 -4.31 -7.74 15.45
CA LYS A 192 -4.27 -6.44 14.75
C LYS A 192 -2.93 -5.71 14.90
N GLN A 193 -2.28 -5.83 16.05
CA GLN A 193 -0.97 -5.21 16.31
C GLN A 193 0.11 -5.71 15.34
N ASP A 194 0.00 -6.94 14.82
CA ASP A 194 1.00 -7.44 13.87
C ASP A 194 0.92 -6.67 12.54
N ILE A 195 -0.25 -6.15 12.15
CA ILE A 195 -0.39 -5.29 10.97
C ILE A 195 0.37 -3.99 11.20
N ARG A 196 0.21 -3.36 12.37
CA ARG A 196 0.99 -2.18 12.75
C ARG A 196 2.48 -2.47 12.71
N ASP A 197 2.90 -3.55 13.34
CA ASP A 197 4.32 -3.90 13.50
C ASP A 197 4.99 -4.28 12.16
N LEU A 198 4.22 -4.74 11.16
CA LEU A 198 4.68 -5.04 9.80
C LEU A 198 4.58 -3.87 8.81
N PHE A 199 3.72 -2.89 9.07
CA PHE A 199 3.47 -1.76 8.17
C PHE A 199 4.21 -0.50 8.63
N VAL A 200 3.95 -0.06 9.88
CA VAL A 200 4.37 1.25 10.38
C VAL A 200 5.88 1.39 10.44
N PRO A 201 6.68 0.43 10.93
CA PRO A 201 8.14 0.60 10.98
C PRO A 201 8.83 0.49 9.61
N ARG A 202 8.13 0.03 8.57
CA ARG A 202 8.78 -0.42 7.32
C ARG A 202 8.41 0.42 6.11
N PHE A 203 7.30 1.13 6.14
CA PHE A 203 6.85 1.95 5.03
C PHE A 203 7.00 3.45 5.30
N TYR A 204 7.55 4.14 4.30
CA TYR A 204 7.85 5.57 4.30
C TYR A 204 7.21 6.22 3.08
N PHE A 205 6.72 7.44 3.23
CA PHE A 205 5.88 8.10 2.23
C PHE A 205 6.45 9.48 1.91
N GLY A 206 6.95 9.65 0.69
CA GLY A 206 7.50 10.91 0.19
C GLY A 206 6.39 11.91 -0.05
N CYS A 207 6.49 13.06 0.59
CA CYS A 207 5.48 14.09 0.53
C CYS A 207 6.09 15.45 0.20
N GLU A 208 5.39 16.17 -0.66
CA GLU A 208 5.69 17.55 -1.03
C GLU A 208 5.44 18.51 0.14
N ALA A 209 6.02 19.70 0.05
CA ALA A 209 6.08 20.68 1.12
C ALA A 209 4.70 21.19 1.54
N ASP A 210 3.89 21.58 0.57
CA ASP A 210 2.62 22.30 0.71
C ASP A 210 1.40 21.38 0.88
N ASP A 211 1.59 20.06 0.92
CA ASP A 211 0.50 19.10 1.08
C ASP A 211 -0.06 19.11 2.53
N PRO A 212 -1.29 19.62 2.76
CA PRO A 212 -1.89 19.64 4.09
C PRO A 212 -2.18 18.24 4.64
N THR A 213 -2.24 17.21 3.78
CA THR A 213 -2.47 15.83 4.20
C THR A 213 -1.26 15.22 4.90
N ASN A 214 -0.09 15.87 4.86
CA ASN A 214 1.09 15.51 5.65
C ASN A 214 0.77 15.37 7.14
N ALA A 215 -0.12 16.24 7.65
CA ALA A 215 -0.59 16.20 9.03
C ALA A 215 -1.33 14.91 9.41
N TRP A 216 -1.91 14.19 8.44
CA TRP A 216 -2.66 12.97 8.71
C TRP A 216 -1.74 11.85 9.19
N ALA A 217 -0.47 11.83 8.77
CA ALA A 217 0.52 10.87 9.27
C ALA A 217 0.69 10.93 10.79
N PHE A 218 0.50 12.11 11.38
CA PHE A 218 0.74 12.37 12.80
C PHE A 218 -0.55 12.41 13.63
N ASN A 219 -1.72 12.35 12.99
CA ASN A 219 -3.03 12.38 13.64
C ASN A 219 -3.36 11.06 14.35
N THR A 220 -2.83 10.90 15.57
CA THR A 220 -3.05 9.71 16.42
C THR A 220 -4.50 9.49 16.86
N ALA A 221 -5.38 10.50 16.73
CA ALA A 221 -6.80 10.33 17.01
C ALA A 221 -7.54 9.64 15.85
N ALA A 222 -7.10 9.87 14.62
CA ALA A 222 -7.69 9.28 13.42
C ALA A 222 -7.05 7.92 13.06
N ASN A 223 -5.72 7.81 13.19
CA ASN A 223 -5.01 6.61 12.76
C ASN A 223 -5.25 5.43 13.73
N PRO A 224 -5.65 4.25 13.23
CA PRO A 224 -5.88 3.09 14.07
C PRO A 224 -4.69 2.73 14.96
N MET A 225 -4.98 2.26 16.17
CA MET A 225 -3.96 1.98 17.20
C MET A 225 -3.09 3.21 17.55
N ARG A 226 -3.57 4.43 17.29
CA ARG A 226 -2.85 5.68 17.53
C ARG A 226 -1.51 5.76 16.80
N ALA A 227 -1.41 5.05 15.67
CA ALA A 227 -0.18 4.98 14.90
C ALA A 227 0.20 6.35 14.33
N ARG A 228 1.51 6.58 14.22
CA ARG A 228 2.08 7.64 13.40
C ARG A 228 2.74 7.00 12.20
N LEU A 229 2.48 7.51 11.00
CA LEU A 229 3.10 7.01 9.78
C LEU A 229 4.34 7.83 9.42
N ASN A 230 5.27 7.22 8.67
CA ASN A 230 6.54 7.85 8.34
C ASN A 230 6.42 8.73 7.08
N ALA A 231 5.78 9.89 7.21
CA ALA A 231 5.88 10.93 6.19
C ALA A 231 7.32 11.46 6.15
N ILE A 232 7.92 11.50 4.96
CA ILE A 232 9.24 12.10 4.72
C ILE A 232 9.08 13.28 3.78
N PHE A 233 9.66 14.41 4.15
CA PHE A 233 9.75 15.57 3.27
C PHE A 233 10.53 15.21 1.99
N SER A 234 9.97 15.58 0.84
CA SER A 234 10.58 15.47 -0.48
C SER A 234 10.22 16.70 -1.28
N SER A 235 11.21 17.40 -1.82
CA SER A 235 10.98 18.71 -2.44
C SER A 235 10.54 18.66 -3.91
N ASP A 236 10.84 17.57 -4.61
CA ASP A 236 10.69 17.42 -6.07
C ASP A 236 11.15 18.64 -6.91
N ILE A 237 12.25 19.28 -6.48
CA ILE A 237 12.80 20.47 -7.16
C ILE A 237 13.13 20.13 -8.62
N GLY A 238 12.62 20.95 -9.53
CA GLY A 238 12.73 20.77 -10.98
C GLY A 238 11.44 20.32 -11.63
N HIS A 239 10.40 20.02 -10.83
CA HIS A 239 9.06 19.73 -11.29
C HIS A 239 8.19 20.99 -11.47
N PHE A 240 7.02 20.85 -12.10
CA PHE A 240 6.20 21.99 -12.54
C PHE A 240 5.44 22.69 -11.40
N ASP A 241 5.23 21.97 -10.30
CA ASP A 241 4.58 22.41 -9.06
C ASP A 241 5.56 23.11 -8.10
N VAL A 242 6.85 23.16 -8.44
CA VAL A 242 7.88 23.91 -7.68
C VAL A 242 8.39 25.09 -8.51
N PRO A 243 7.60 26.17 -8.65
CA PRO A 243 7.99 27.33 -9.46
C PRO A 243 9.13 28.15 -8.81
N ASP A 244 9.28 28.09 -7.48
CA ASP A 244 10.31 28.79 -6.72
C ASP A 244 10.98 27.86 -5.71
N MET A 245 12.22 27.47 -5.97
CA MET A 245 12.99 26.59 -5.08
C MET A 245 13.24 27.19 -3.68
N THR A 246 13.11 28.52 -3.53
CA THR A 246 13.32 29.20 -2.24
C THR A 246 12.11 29.10 -1.33
N ALA A 247 10.92 28.78 -1.87
CA ALA A 247 9.68 28.70 -1.13
C ALA A 247 9.44 27.32 -0.49
N VAL A 248 10.07 26.26 -0.99
CA VAL A 248 9.78 24.86 -0.57
C VAL A 248 9.88 24.64 0.95
N VAL A 249 10.97 25.10 1.59
CA VAL A 249 11.13 24.91 3.04
C VAL A 249 10.20 25.82 3.85
N PRO A 250 10.05 27.12 3.50
CA PRO A 250 8.99 27.96 4.07
C PRO A 250 7.58 27.34 3.98
N GLU A 251 7.17 26.86 2.81
CA GLU A 251 5.86 26.24 2.57
C GLU A 251 5.63 25.02 3.46
N ALA A 252 6.66 24.17 3.64
CA ALA A 252 6.56 23.05 4.57
C ALA A 252 6.29 23.52 6.02
N TYR A 253 6.88 24.64 6.44
CA TYR A 253 6.69 25.18 7.78
C TYR A 253 5.29 25.77 8.00
N GLU A 254 4.56 26.14 6.94
CA GLU A 254 3.18 26.61 7.05
C GLU A 254 2.26 25.57 7.71
N LEU A 255 2.57 24.27 7.64
CA LEU A 255 1.85 23.24 8.37
C LEU A 255 1.88 23.47 9.89
N VAL A 256 2.97 24.03 10.41
CA VAL A 256 3.11 24.42 11.82
C VAL A 256 2.37 25.73 12.08
N GLU A 257 2.56 26.73 11.22
CA GLU A 257 1.92 28.05 11.36
C GLU A 257 0.38 27.96 11.32
N HIS A 258 -0.16 27.05 10.50
CA HIS A 258 -1.58 26.75 10.41
C HIS A 258 -2.08 25.81 11.53
N GLY A 259 -1.20 25.36 12.42
CA GLY A 259 -1.54 24.50 13.56
C GLY A 259 -1.92 23.07 13.17
N LEU A 260 -1.51 22.60 12.00
CA LEU A 260 -1.72 21.22 11.54
C LEU A 260 -0.68 20.25 12.10
N LEU A 261 0.55 20.72 12.32
CA LEU A 261 1.64 20.00 12.95
C LEU A 261 2.15 20.74 14.20
N GLY A 262 2.58 19.98 15.21
CA GLY A 262 3.44 20.52 16.27
C GLY A 262 4.92 20.44 15.89
N ASP A 263 5.78 21.14 16.64
CA ASP A 263 7.23 21.20 16.38
C ASP A 263 7.89 19.81 16.31
N ASP A 264 7.49 18.89 17.19
CA ASP A 264 8.01 17.51 17.18
C ASP A 264 7.59 16.73 15.94
N ASP A 265 6.36 16.95 15.45
CA ASP A 265 5.84 16.30 14.24
C ASP A 265 6.54 16.84 13.00
N PHE A 266 6.74 18.16 12.96
CA PHE A 266 7.49 18.81 11.89
C PHE A 266 8.95 18.36 11.87
N ARG A 267 9.59 18.19 13.04
CA ARG A 267 10.93 17.61 13.15
C ARG A 267 11.00 16.19 12.59
N ASP A 268 10.02 15.34 12.92
CA ASP A 268 9.96 13.98 12.39
C ASP A 268 9.76 14.00 10.86
N PHE A 269 8.86 14.84 10.36
CA PHE A 269 8.58 15.01 8.92
C PHE A 269 9.81 15.47 8.13
N MET A 270 10.48 16.53 8.60
CA MET A 270 11.59 17.16 7.89
C MET A 270 12.93 16.43 8.05
N PHE A 271 13.10 15.64 9.11
CA PHE A 271 14.40 15.06 9.45
C PHE A 271 14.32 13.65 10.04
N GLY A 272 13.50 13.45 11.07
CA GLY A 272 13.52 12.21 11.86
C GLY A 272 13.19 10.95 11.04
N ASN A 273 12.12 11.01 10.26
CA ASN A 273 11.66 9.87 9.45
C ASN A 273 12.64 9.56 8.32
N ALA A 274 13.20 10.61 7.70
CA ALA A 274 14.30 10.47 6.75
C ALA A 274 15.49 9.73 7.39
N VAL A 275 16.01 10.21 8.52
CA VAL A 275 17.13 9.53 9.21
C VAL A 275 16.84 8.06 9.50
N ARG A 276 15.64 7.71 9.96
CA ARG A 276 15.27 6.32 10.23
C ARG A 276 15.20 5.46 8.97
N PHE A 277 14.66 6.00 7.87
CA PHE A 277 14.52 5.27 6.61
C PHE A 277 15.86 4.69 6.14
N TRP A 278 16.90 5.53 6.04
CA TRP A 278 18.24 5.09 5.62
C TRP A 278 19.06 4.49 6.77
N GLY A 279 18.99 5.09 7.96
CA GLY A 279 19.86 4.77 9.10
C GLY A 279 19.55 3.46 9.81
N GLU A 280 18.28 3.01 9.81
CA GLU A 280 17.93 1.69 10.38
C GLU A 280 18.41 0.54 9.48
N VAL A 281 18.43 0.75 8.16
CA VAL A 281 18.95 -0.23 7.19
C VAL A 281 20.47 -0.19 7.13
N ASN A 282 21.06 1.02 7.20
CA ASN A 282 22.50 1.23 7.21
C ASN A 282 22.91 2.21 8.33
N PRO A 283 23.37 1.71 9.48
CA PRO A 283 23.82 2.55 10.60
C PRO A 283 24.99 3.49 10.25
N ASP A 284 25.72 3.20 9.17
CA ASP A 284 26.85 4.00 8.70
C ASP A 284 26.44 5.08 7.68
N PHE A 285 25.16 5.16 7.27
CA PHE A 285 24.71 6.00 6.15
C PHE A 285 25.08 7.48 6.29
N PHE A 286 24.99 8.02 7.51
CA PHE A 286 25.27 9.43 7.78
C PHE A 286 26.69 9.70 8.30
N LYS A 287 27.57 8.69 8.37
CA LYS A 287 28.95 8.88 8.85
C LYS A 287 29.73 9.81 7.93
N GLY A 288 30.48 10.73 8.52
CA GLY A 288 31.27 11.75 7.82
C GLY A 288 30.43 12.90 7.26
N THR A 289 29.12 12.93 7.49
CA THR A 289 28.26 14.04 7.05
C THR A 289 28.13 15.10 8.15
N THR A 290 27.75 16.33 7.78
CA THR A 290 27.48 17.43 8.74
C THR A 290 26.37 17.08 9.75
N VAL A 291 25.48 16.14 9.39
CA VAL A 291 24.35 15.73 10.23
C VAL A 291 24.62 14.45 11.04
N GLU A 292 25.84 13.88 10.99
CA GLU A 292 26.17 12.59 11.63
C GLU A 292 25.73 12.53 13.10
N LYS A 293 26.08 13.54 13.89
CA LYS A 293 25.73 13.61 15.32
C LYS A 293 24.21 13.63 15.53
N ALA A 294 23.49 14.49 14.79
CA ALA A 294 22.04 14.62 14.90
C ALA A 294 21.32 13.35 14.44
N ALA A 295 21.82 12.70 13.38
CA ALA A 295 21.30 11.43 12.91
C ALA A 295 21.52 10.31 13.95
N ALA A 296 22.71 10.24 14.55
CA ALA A 296 23.01 9.29 15.61
C ALA A 296 22.10 9.48 16.85
N GLU A 297 21.81 10.73 17.24
CA GLU A 297 20.86 11.03 18.31
C GLU A 297 19.44 10.55 18.00
N VAL A 298 19.01 10.66 16.74
CA VAL A 298 17.71 10.16 16.29
C VAL A 298 17.66 8.63 16.30
N LEU A 299 18.70 7.94 15.82
CA LEU A 299 18.77 6.47 15.78
C LEU A 299 18.97 5.84 17.16
N ALA A 300 19.53 6.58 18.12
CA ALA A 300 19.67 6.13 19.50
C ALA A 300 18.35 6.20 20.29
N GLN A 301 17.38 7.00 19.83
CA GLN A 301 16.05 7.00 20.41
C GLN A 301 15.36 5.68 20.07
N PRO A 302 14.74 4.99 21.03
CA PRO A 302 13.92 3.83 20.71
C PRO A 302 12.90 4.26 19.64
N ALA A 303 12.85 3.55 18.51
CA ALA A 303 11.75 3.68 17.56
C ALA A 303 10.47 3.66 18.37
N VAL A 304 9.73 4.76 18.38
CA VAL A 304 8.70 4.93 19.39
C VAL A 304 7.73 3.77 19.17
N ARG A 305 7.61 2.89 20.17
CA ARG A 305 6.59 1.84 20.19
C ARG A 305 5.24 2.55 20.37
N ARG A 306 4.78 3.26 19.33
CA ARG A 306 3.50 3.95 19.21
C ARG A 306 2.56 3.01 18.48
#